data_AF-A0A938QUY1-F1
#
_entry.id   AF-A0A938QUY1-F1
#
_cell.length_a   1.000
_cell.length_b   1.000
_cell.length_c   1.000
_cell.angle_alpha   90.00
_cell.angle_beta   90.00
_cell.angle_gamma   90.00
#
_symmetry.space_group_name_H-M   'P 1'
#
loop_
_entity.id
_entity.type
_entity.pdbx_description
1 polymer ?
#
loop_
_entity_poly.entity_id
_entity_poly.type
_entity_poly.pdbx_seq_one_letter_code
_entity_poly.pdbx_strand_id
1 'polypeptide(L)'
;READAIVIEEMLKSGFYRQVWQGFAVLLPVRTVGVMGDERTYEHVIALRIVDSVDAMTADWSRLPQEFLAHVANRIINEVKRVNRVVYDISSKPPSTIEWE
;
A
#
# COMPACT_ATOMS: atom_id res chain seq x y z
N ARG A 1 -4.97 0.74 -9.96
CA ARG A 1 -5.26 -0.55 -10.64
C ARG A 1 -4.01 -1.43 -10.71
N GLU A 2 -2.94 -1.02 -11.40
CA GLU A 2 -1.70 -1.82 -11.46
C GLU A 2 -1.08 -2.08 -10.08
N ALA A 3 -0.89 -1.02 -9.28
CA ALA A 3 -0.37 -1.16 -7.91
C ALA A 3 -1.26 -2.04 -7.02
N ASP A 4 -2.57 -1.93 -7.19
CA ASP A 4 -3.55 -2.72 -6.42
C ASP A 4 -3.46 -4.21 -6.77
N ALA A 5 -3.31 -4.53 -8.06
CA ALA A 5 -3.09 -5.91 -8.50
C ALA A 5 -1.84 -6.54 -7.87
N ILE A 6 -0.75 -5.77 -7.73
CA ILE A 6 0.48 -6.23 -7.06
C ILE A 6 0.21 -6.52 -5.58
N VAL A 7 -0.50 -5.64 -4.87
CA VAL A 7 -0.85 -5.85 -3.45
C VAL A 7 -1.63 -7.14 -3.29
N ILE A 8 -2.70 -7.33 -4.08
CA ILE A 8 -3.55 -8.52 -4.01
C ILE A 8 -2.77 -9.79 -4.35
N GLU A 9 -1.97 -9.76 -5.41
CA GLU A 9 -1.12 -10.89 -5.82
C GLU A 9 -0.17 -11.33 -4.70
N GLU A 10 0.57 -10.38 -4.10
CA GLU A 10 1.54 -10.69 -3.04
C GLU A 10 0.87 -11.14 -1.74
N MET A 11 -0.29 -10.56 -1.40
CA MET A 11 -1.09 -11.02 -0.28
C MET A 11 -1.61 -12.45 -0.47
N LEU A 12 -1.98 -12.82 -1.70
CA LEU A 12 -2.41 -14.19 -2.02
C LEU A 12 -1.24 -15.18 -1.91
N LYS A 13 -0.06 -14.84 -2.47
CA LYS A 13 1.14 -15.69 -2.43
C LYS A 13 1.65 -15.93 -1.01
N SER A 14 1.63 -14.89 -0.17
CA SER A 14 2.07 -14.95 1.23
C SER A 14 1.05 -15.59 2.17
N GLY A 15 -0.20 -15.73 1.73
CA GLY A 15 -1.32 -16.20 2.56
C GLY A 15 -1.92 -15.12 3.46
N PHE A 16 -1.41 -13.88 3.44
CA PHE A 16 -1.96 -12.76 4.23
C PHE A 16 -3.34 -12.31 3.76
N TYR A 17 -3.70 -12.57 2.51
CA TYR A 17 -4.99 -12.18 1.95
C TYR A 17 -6.19 -12.67 2.78
N ARG A 18 -6.06 -13.84 3.42
CA ARG A 18 -7.12 -14.42 4.27
C ARG A 18 -6.95 -14.12 5.75
N GLN A 19 -5.87 -13.44 6.14
CA GLN A 19 -5.56 -13.13 7.54
C GLN A 19 -5.98 -11.72 7.91
N VAL A 20 -6.00 -10.81 6.94
CA VAL A 20 -6.45 -9.44 7.14
C VAL A 20 -7.91 -9.28 6.75
N TRP A 21 -8.54 -8.20 7.22
CA TRP A 21 -9.90 -7.87 6.83
C TRP A 21 -9.95 -7.34 5.39
N GLN A 22 -9.05 -6.40 5.05
CA GLN A 22 -8.99 -5.80 3.73
C GLN A 22 -7.59 -5.25 3.46
N GLY A 23 -7.16 -5.30 2.20
CA GLY A 23 -5.87 -4.77 1.73
C GLY A 23 -5.97 -4.25 0.31
N PHE A 24 -5.51 -3.02 0.06
CA PHE A 24 -5.57 -2.37 -1.26
C PHE A 24 -4.55 -1.23 -1.39
N ALA A 25 -4.38 -0.73 -2.62
CA ALA A 25 -3.52 0.41 -2.94
C ALA A 25 -4.32 1.67 -3.32
N VAL A 26 -3.99 2.80 -2.72
CA VAL A 26 -4.57 4.12 -3.00
C VAL A 26 -3.57 5.00 -3.75
N LEU A 27 -3.98 5.59 -4.86
CA LEU A 27 -3.18 6.58 -5.58
C LEU A 27 -3.40 7.96 -4.98
N LEU A 28 -2.34 8.60 -4.50
CA LEU A 28 -2.45 9.93 -3.93
C LEU A 28 -2.31 11.00 -5.04
N PRO A 29 -3.11 12.08 -4.99
CA PRO A 29 -3.00 13.21 -5.91
C PRO A 29 -1.81 14.13 -5.56
N VAL A 30 -0.71 13.56 -5.06
CA VAL A 30 0.53 14.25 -4.75
C VAL A 30 1.68 13.60 -5.51
N ARG A 31 2.66 14.42 -5.89
CA ARG A 31 3.89 13.98 -6.53
C ARG A 31 5.08 14.27 -5.66
N THR A 32 6.09 13.40 -5.73
CA THR A 32 7.29 13.50 -4.91
C THR A 32 8.55 13.35 -5.73
N VAL A 33 9.63 13.95 -5.24
CA VAL A 33 10.96 13.77 -5.81
C VAL A 33 11.44 12.35 -5.53
N GLY A 34 11.98 11.71 -6.55
CA GLY A 34 12.69 10.44 -6.49
C GLY A 34 13.93 10.47 -7.39
N VAL A 35 14.72 9.41 -7.33
CA VAL A 35 15.85 9.18 -8.23
C VAL A 35 15.62 7.83 -8.89
N MET A 36 15.56 7.80 -10.21
CA MET A 36 15.42 6.58 -10.99
C MET A 36 16.51 6.56 -12.07
N GLY A 37 17.41 5.58 -12.02
CA GLY A 37 18.68 5.64 -12.74
C GLY A 37 19.49 6.85 -12.26
N ASP A 38 19.96 7.66 -13.20
CA ASP A 38 20.74 8.87 -12.93
C ASP A 38 19.89 10.17 -12.98
N GLU A 39 18.57 10.06 -13.14
CA GLU A 39 17.68 11.21 -13.29
C GLU A 39 16.79 11.44 -12.06
N ARG A 40 16.52 12.72 -11.78
CA ARG A 40 15.51 13.13 -10.80
C ARG A 40 14.13 13.01 -11.42
N THR A 41 13.23 12.33 -10.72
CA THR A 41 11.85 12.11 -11.16
C THR A 41 10.87 12.83 -10.25
N TYR A 42 9.72 13.22 -10.80
CA TYR A 42 8.62 13.81 -10.04
C TYR A 42 7.33 13.05 -10.35
N GLU A 43 7.10 12.00 -9.58
CA GLU A 43 6.09 10.97 -9.86
C GLU A 43 5.19 10.74 -8.65
N HIS A 44 4.16 9.90 -8.82
CA HIS A 44 3.08 9.72 -7.86
C HIS A 44 3.48 8.86 -6.65
N VAL A 45 2.68 9.02 -5.59
CA VAL A 45 2.75 8.22 -4.36
C VAL A 45 1.61 7.21 -4.33
N ILE A 46 1.92 5.98 -3.96
CA ILE A 46 0.94 4.96 -3.61
C ILE A 46 0.90 4.80 -2.09
N ALA A 47 -0.28 4.83 -1.49
CA ALA A 47 -0.50 4.41 -0.12
C ALA A 47 -1.03 2.98 -0.08
N LEU A 48 -0.40 2.13 0.71
CA LEU A 48 -0.89 0.81 1.05
C LEU A 48 -1.85 0.94 2.24
N ARG A 49 -3.07 0.43 2.09
CA ARG A 49 -4.07 0.38 3.17
C ARG A 49 -4.41 -1.07 3.43
N ILE A 50 -3.93 -1.61 4.55
CA ILE A 50 -4.18 -2.99 4.96
C ILE A 50 -4.58 -2.99 6.42
N VAL A 51 -5.74 -3.55 6.72
CA VAL A 51 -6.39 -3.44 8.02
C VAL A 51 -6.89 -4.78 8.54
N ASP A 52 -6.87 -4.92 9.86
CA ASP A 52 -7.54 -5.97 10.61
C ASP A 52 -8.78 -5.38 11.29
N SER A 53 -9.89 -6.11 11.26
CA SER A 53 -11.15 -5.69 11.87
C SER A 53 -11.96 -6.91 12.32
N VAL A 54 -12.77 -6.73 13.36
CA VAL A 54 -13.67 -7.76 13.89
C VAL A 54 -15.13 -7.48 13.50
N ASP A 55 -15.49 -6.20 13.32
CA ASP A 55 -16.89 -5.75 13.19
C ASP A 55 -17.09 -4.59 12.20
N ALA A 56 -16.07 -4.22 11.43
CA ALA A 56 -16.03 -3.05 10.54
C ALA A 56 -16.30 -1.69 11.21
N MET A 57 -16.67 -1.61 12.50
CA MET A 57 -16.81 -0.37 13.26
C MET A 57 -15.46 0.12 13.74
N THR A 58 -14.59 -0.80 14.15
CA THR A 58 -13.20 -0.53 14.51
C THR A 58 -12.25 -1.30 13.61
N ALA A 59 -11.14 -0.68 13.22
CA ALA A 59 -10.11 -1.36 12.45
C ALA A 59 -8.73 -0.81 12.85
N ASP A 60 -7.76 -1.69 13.01
CA ASP A 60 -6.36 -1.31 13.17
C ASP A 60 -5.60 -1.65 11.90
N TRP A 61 -4.50 -0.95 11.64
CA TRP A 61 -3.65 -1.29 10.50
C TRP A 61 -2.93 -2.62 10.77
N SER A 62 -2.81 -3.47 9.76
CA SER A 62 -2.24 -4.81 9.93
C SER A 62 -0.74 -4.73 10.17
N ARG A 63 -0.22 -5.41 11.19
CA ARG A 63 1.23 -5.45 11.50
C ARG A 63 1.94 -6.50 10.65
N LEU A 64 1.90 -6.31 9.34
CA LEU A 64 2.57 -7.19 8.39
C LEU A 64 4.10 -7.11 8.54
N PRO A 65 4.84 -8.19 8.24
CA PRO A 65 6.28 -8.18 8.35
C PRO A 65 6.91 -7.11 7.45
N GLN A 66 7.95 -6.44 7.97
CA GLN A 66 8.57 -5.31 7.27
C GLN A 66 9.17 -5.73 5.93
N GLU A 67 9.70 -6.95 5.84
CA GLU A 67 10.23 -7.55 4.62
C GLU A 67 9.16 -7.76 3.56
N PHE A 68 7.92 -8.11 3.95
CA PHE A 68 6.80 -8.22 3.03
C PHE A 68 6.42 -6.84 2.49
N LEU A 69 6.29 -5.83 3.36
CA LEU A 69 5.99 -4.46 2.96
C LEU A 69 7.07 -3.90 2.03
N ALA A 70 8.34 -4.15 2.33
CA ALA A 70 9.47 -3.75 1.47
C ALA A 70 9.43 -4.47 0.11
N HIS A 71 9.09 -5.76 0.08
CA HIS A 71 8.94 -6.51 -1.17
C HIS A 71 7.84 -5.92 -2.06
N VAL A 72 6.64 -5.69 -1.50
CA VAL A 72 5.51 -5.09 -2.21
C VAL A 72 5.86 -3.68 -2.71
N ALA A 73 6.48 -2.86 -1.87
CA ALA A 73 6.89 -1.51 -2.26
C ALA A 73 7.89 -1.51 -3.43
N ASN A 74 8.89 -2.40 -3.39
CA ASN A 74 9.86 -2.54 -4.48
C ASN A 74 9.20 -3.00 -5.78
N ARG A 75 8.27 -3.97 -5.73
CA ARG A 75 7.52 -4.39 -6.92
C ARG A 75 6.72 -3.22 -7.51
N ILE A 76 5.98 -2.48 -6.68
CA ILE A 76 5.20 -1.32 -7.12
C ILE A 76 6.09 -0.28 -7.80
N ILE A 77 7.21 0.10 -7.18
CA ILE A 77 8.12 1.13 -7.73
C ILE A 77 8.72 0.71 -9.08
N ASN A 78 9.06 -0.57 -9.23
CA ASN A 78 9.74 -1.05 -10.44
C ASN A 78 8.78 -1.43 -11.58
N GLU A 79 7.56 -1.86 -11.27
CA GLU A 79 6.61 -2.39 -12.24
C GLU A 79 5.52 -1.38 -12.63
N VAL A 80 5.15 -0.47 -11.74
CA VAL A 80 4.08 0.52 -11.98
C VAL A 80 4.66 1.82 -12.50
N LYS A 81 4.26 2.20 -13.71
CA LYS A 81 4.73 3.45 -14.33
C LYS A 81 4.33 4.64 -13.48
N ARG A 82 5.23 5.64 -13.41
CA ARG A 82 4.96 6.95 -12.79
C ARG A 82 4.65 6.87 -11.29
N VAL A 83 5.21 5.88 -10.60
CA VAL A 83 5.23 5.78 -9.15
C VAL A 83 6.68 5.73 -8.69
N ASN A 84 7.05 6.55 -7.72
CA ASN A 84 8.41 6.55 -7.16
C ASN A 84 8.44 6.51 -5.64
N ARG A 85 7.27 6.38 -5.01
CA ARG A 85 7.14 6.34 -3.55
C ARG A 85 5.94 5.49 -3.16
N VAL A 86 6.17 4.68 -2.15
CA VAL A 86 5.13 3.88 -1.49
C VAL A 86 5.14 4.24 -0.01
N VAL A 87 3.96 4.40 0.58
CA VAL A 87 3.77 4.63 2.02
C VAL A 87 2.79 3.60 2.56
N TYR A 88 2.78 3.39 3.88
CA TYR A 88 1.83 2.51 4.56
C TYR A 88 0.97 3.31 5.53
N ASP A 89 -0.35 3.17 5.43
CA ASP A 89 -1.28 3.86 6.31
C ASP A 89 -1.40 3.17 7.67
N ILE A 90 -0.75 3.78 8.66
CA ILE A 90 -0.71 3.33 10.06
C ILE A 90 -1.77 4.00 10.94
N SER A 91 -2.83 4.54 10.34
CA SER A 91 -3.92 5.22 11.05
C SER A 91 -5.05 4.25 11.38
N SER A 92 -5.40 4.10 12.66
CA SER A 92 -6.53 3.26 13.10
C SER A 92 -7.88 3.96 12.84
N LYS A 93 -8.93 3.15 12.64
CA LYS A 93 -10.33 3.57 12.62
C LYS A 93 -10.96 3.28 14.00
N PRO A 94 -11.49 4.28 14.72
CA PRO A 94 -11.37 5.74 14.49
C PRO A 94 -9.98 6.30 14.85
N PRO A 95 -9.59 7.52 14.39
CA PRO A 95 -10.43 8.53 13.73
C PRO A 95 -10.52 8.42 12.21
N SER A 96 -9.71 7.57 11.57
CA SER A 96 -9.76 7.40 10.12
C SER A 96 -10.89 6.47 9.67
N THR A 97 -11.03 6.30 8.36
CA THR A 97 -11.87 5.28 7.72
C THR A 97 -11.01 4.16 7.13
N ILE A 98 -11.64 3.05 6.71
CA ILE A 98 -10.92 2.00 5.98
C ILE A 98 -10.61 2.52 4.58
N GLU A 99 -11.64 2.92 3.85
CA GLU A 99 -11.52 3.58 2.55
C GLU A 99 -10.98 5.00 2.69
N TRP A 100 -10.34 5.47 1.63
CA TRP A 100 -9.87 6.85 1.52
C TRP A 100 -10.85 7.74 0.76
N GLU A 101 -11.87 7.17 0.09
CA GLU A 101 -12.97 7.85 -0.61
C GLU A 101 -14.25 6.99 -0.60
#